data_AF-A0A947FDP4-F1
#
_entry.id   AF-A0A947FDP4-F1
#
_cell.length_a   1.000
_cell.length_b   1.000
_cell.length_c   1.000
_cell.angle_alpha   90.00
_cell.angle_beta   90.00
_cell.angle_gamma   90.00
#
_symmetry.space_group_name_H-M   'P 1'
#
loop_
_entity.id
_entity.type
_entity.pdbx_description
1 polymer ?
#
loop_
_entity_poly.entity_id
_entity_poly.type
_entity_poly.pdbx_seq_one_letter_code
_entity_poly.pdbx_strand_id
1 'polypeptide(L)'
;MVGLNSLLKFFRKTFAPKVEGRGILPRRYYLHRALEALDEDDIDEAVRMITLAGQDKKKSARWRMVCQQVIFRCRVLVSIHEKQMDQINTELEIFGKTEDFRNLYLRLQEVERKARDILKNYELQLLEQLSESTASAAQPS
;
A
#
# COMPACT_ATOMS: atom_id res chain seq x y z
N MET A 1 -14.92 -18.15 -17.49
CA MET A 1 -14.24 -18.79 -16.34
C MET A 1 -14.13 -17.80 -15.16
N VAL A 2 -15.25 -17.44 -14.52
CA VAL A 2 -15.29 -16.36 -13.49
C VAL A 2 -15.70 -16.88 -12.09
N GLY A 3 -16.30 -18.06 -11.99
CA GLY A 3 -16.81 -18.60 -10.72
C GLY A 3 -15.75 -19.17 -9.76
N LEU A 4 -14.69 -19.80 -10.28
CA LEU A 4 -13.74 -20.53 -9.43
C LEU A 4 -12.77 -19.60 -8.68
N ASN A 5 -12.32 -18.52 -9.32
CA ASN A 5 -11.47 -17.50 -8.68
C ASN A 5 -12.21 -16.75 -7.57
N SER A 6 -13.50 -16.48 -7.73
CA SER A 6 -14.27 -15.73 -6.72
C SER A 6 -14.55 -16.58 -5.47
N LEU A 7 -14.85 -17.88 -5.65
CA LEU A 7 -15.03 -18.81 -4.53
C LEU A 7 -13.72 -19.05 -3.75
N LEU A 8 -12.60 -19.19 -4.47
CA LEU A 8 -11.28 -19.34 -3.84
C LEU A 8 -10.89 -18.09 -3.04
N LYS A 9 -11.22 -16.89 -3.57
CA LYS A 9 -11.03 -15.60 -2.89
C LYS A 9 -11.86 -15.49 -1.61
N PHE A 10 -13.12 -15.91 -1.64
CA PHE A 10 -13.98 -15.92 -0.45
C PHE A 10 -13.45 -16.89 0.62
N PHE A 11 -13.11 -18.13 0.24
CA PHE A 11 -12.53 -19.09 1.18
C PHE A 11 -11.20 -18.61 1.79
N ARG A 12 -10.33 -17.99 0.99
CA ARG A 12 -9.08 -17.40 1.51
C ARG A 12 -9.36 -16.24 2.47
N LYS A 13 -10.26 -15.33 2.14
CA LYS A 13 -10.61 -14.18 3.00
C LYS A 13 -11.09 -14.62 4.39
N THR A 14 -11.75 -15.78 4.49
CA THR A 14 -12.25 -16.30 5.77
C THR A 14 -11.19 -17.09 6.57
N PHE A 15 -10.26 -17.80 5.93
CA PHE A 15 -9.37 -18.76 6.61
C PHE A 15 -7.87 -18.40 6.58
N ALA A 16 -7.42 -17.58 5.63
CA ALA A 16 -6.01 -17.25 5.44
C ALA A 16 -5.37 -16.23 6.43
N PRO A 17 -6.09 -15.29 7.07
CA PRO A 17 -5.42 -14.22 7.84
C PRO A 17 -4.61 -14.73 9.05
N LYS A 18 -4.94 -15.90 9.62
CA LYS A 18 -4.20 -16.47 10.76
C LYS A 18 -2.85 -17.09 10.39
N VAL A 19 -2.67 -17.52 9.13
CA VAL A 19 -1.47 -18.22 8.67
C VAL A 19 -0.57 -17.28 7.87
N GLU A 20 -1.15 -16.40 7.05
CA GLU A 20 -0.41 -15.50 6.16
C GLU A 20 0.39 -14.45 6.91
N GLY A 21 -0.18 -13.89 8.00
CA GLY A 21 0.45 -12.85 8.81
C GLY A 21 1.70 -13.28 9.60
N ARG A 22 2.06 -14.57 9.59
CA ARG A 22 3.23 -15.10 10.32
C ARG A 22 4.52 -15.20 9.49
N GLY A 23 4.48 -14.90 8.19
CA GLY A 23 5.68 -14.99 7.33
C GLY A 23 6.14 -16.41 7.01
N ILE A 24 5.31 -17.44 7.23
CA ILE A 24 5.69 -18.86 7.12
C ILE A 24 5.66 -19.35 5.65
N LEU A 25 4.93 -18.66 4.78
CA LEU A 25 4.72 -19.13 3.41
C LEU A 25 5.92 -18.84 2.50
N PRO A 26 6.09 -19.59 1.39
CA PRO A 26 7.19 -19.35 0.48
C PRO A 26 7.13 -17.93 -0.09
N ARG A 27 8.27 -17.25 -0.20
CA ARG A 27 8.36 -15.89 -0.75
C ARG A 27 7.56 -15.63 -2.04
N ARG A 28 7.53 -16.60 -2.96
CA ARG A 28 6.78 -16.49 -4.23
C ARG A 28 5.28 -16.29 -3.98
N TYR A 29 4.74 -16.89 -2.91
CA TYR A 29 3.37 -16.70 -2.46
C TYR A 29 3.11 -15.24 -2.13
N TYR A 30 3.91 -14.67 -1.24
CA TYR A 30 3.76 -13.28 -0.79
C TYR A 30 3.93 -12.28 -1.94
N LEU A 31 4.89 -12.51 -2.85
CA LEU A 31 5.04 -11.68 -4.04
C LEU A 31 3.83 -11.74 -4.98
N HIS A 32 3.22 -12.92 -5.14
CA HIS A 32 2.02 -13.05 -5.94
C HIS A 32 0.83 -12.37 -5.27
N ARG A 33 0.66 -12.55 -3.95
CA ARG A 33 -0.41 -11.92 -3.19
C ARG A 33 -0.29 -10.39 -3.18
N ALA A 34 0.93 -9.86 -3.10
CA ALA A 34 1.15 -8.42 -3.22
C ALA A 34 0.64 -7.86 -4.55
N LEU A 35 0.85 -8.59 -5.65
CA LEU A 35 0.33 -8.19 -6.97
C LEU A 35 -1.19 -8.29 -7.03
N GLU A 36 -1.78 -9.36 -6.51
CA GLU A 36 -3.24 -9.48 -6.43
C GLU A 36 -3.86 -8.35 -5.59
N ALA A 37 -3.22 -7.98 -4.48
CA ALA A 37 -3.67 -6.88 -3.63
C ALA A 37 -3.57 -5.52 -4.35
N LEU A 38 -2.52 -5.30 -5.15
CA LEU A 38 -2.44 -4.12 -6.02
C LEU A 38 -3.55 -4.09 -7.07
N ASP A 39 -3.88 -5.24 -7.68
CA ASP A 39 -4.99 -5.35 -8.65
C ASP A 39 -6.36 -5.11 -7.98
N GLU A 40 -6.47 -5.38 -6.68
CA GLU A 40 -7.67 -5.19 -5.86
C GLU A 40 -7.72 -3.80 -5.20
N ASP A 41 -6.75 -2.91 -5.48
CA ASP A 41 -6.58 -1.60 -4.83
C ASP A 41 -6.40 -1.66 -3.30
N ASP A 42 -6.01 -2.81 -2.76
CA ASP A 42 -5.71 -3.02 -1.34
C ASP A 42 -4.22 -2.78 -1.06
N ILE A 43 -3.86 -1.50 -0.86
CA ILE A 43 -2.47 -1.10 -0.65
C ILE A 43 -1.90 -1.57 0.69
N ASP A 44 -2.72 -1.59 1.74
CA ASP A 44 -2.27 -2.07 3.04
C ASP A 44 -1.81 -3.53 2.93
N GLU A 45 -2.61 -4.36 2.27
CA GLU A 45 -2.28 -5.75 2.04
C GLU A 45 -1.07 -5.90 1.12
N ALA A 46 -0.98 -5.11 0.04
CA ALA A 46 0.18 -5.13 -0.85
C ALA A 46 1.50 -4.82 -0.09
N VAL A 47 1.51 -3.79 0.76
CA VAL A 47 2.66 -3.40 1.58
C VAL A 47 3.01 -4.48 2.59
N ARG A 48 2.00 -5.05 3.27
CA ARG A 48 2.16 -6.16 4.21
C ARG A 48 2.82 -7.36 3.54
N MET A 49 2.32 -7.77 2.38
CA MET A 49 2.80 -8.94 1.65
C MET A 49 4.22 -8.74 1.12
N ILE A 50 4.57 -7.53 0.65
CA ILE A 50 5.96 -7.22 0.27
C ILE A 50 6.92 -7.21 1.45
N THR A 51 6.48 -6.69 2.59
CA THR A 51 7.27 -6.70 3.82
C THR A 51 7.56 -8.13 4.26
N LEU A 52 6.55 -9.02 4.26
CA LEU A 52 6.73 -10.44 4.55
C LEU A 52 7.67 -11.12 3.54
N ALA A 53 7.52 -10.82 2.24
CA ALA A 53 8.40 -11.34 1.19
C ALA A 53 9.85 -10.80 1.26
N GLY A 54 10.07 -9.74 2.04
CA GLY A 54 11.35 -9.04 2.22
C GLY A 54 12.13 -9.42 3.47
N GLN A 55 11.58 -10.29 4.34
CA GLN A 55 12.23 -10.76 5.56
C GLN A 55 13.47 -11.62 5.29
N ASP A 56 13.54 -12.26 4.13
CA ASP A 56 14.70 -13.04 3.71
C ASP A 56 15.91 -12.14 3.41
N LYS A 57 17.10 -12.52 3.91
CA LYS A 57 18.37 -11.80 3.66
C LYS A 57 18.69 -11.60 2.18
N LYS A 58 18.32 -12.54 1.31
CA LYS A 58 18.58 -12.46 -0.14
C LYS A 58 17.39 -11.87 -0.88
N LYS A 59 17.43 -10.55 -1.11
CA LYS A 59 16.38 -9.85 -1.84
C LYS A 59 16.53 -10.06 -3.36
N SER A 60 15.60 -10.80 -3.99
CA SER A 60 15.67 -11.15 -5.42
C SER A 60 15.29 -9.98 -6.34
N ALA A 61 15.70 -10.04 -7.61
CA ALA A 61 15.28 -9.05 -8.61
C ALA A 61 13.76 -8.94 -8.73
N ARG A 62 13.05 -10.08 -8.67
CA ARG A 62 11.58 -10.10 -8.71
C ARG A 62 10.96 -9.34 -7.53
N TRP A 63 11.48 -9.52 -6.32
CA TRP A 63 10.99 -8.76 -5.17
C TRP A 63 11.25 -7.28 -5.30
N ARG A 64 12.45 -6.87 -5.77
CA ARG A 64 12.77 -5.46 -6.00
C ARG A 64 11.78 -4.82 -6.98
N MET A 65 11.47 -5.53 -8.07
CA MET A 65 10.49 -5.07 -9.06
C MET A 65 9.09 -4.91 -8.47
N VAL A 66 8.57 -5.90 -7.74
CA VAL A 66 7.23 -5.78 -7.13
C VAL A 66 7.20 -4.71 -6.04
N CYS A 67 8.26 -4.59 -5.23
CA CYS A 67 8.41 -3.51 -4.26
C CYS A 67 8.33 -2.12 -4.92
N GLN A 68 9.02 -1.93 -6.05
CA GLN A 68 8.94 -0.69 -6.83
C GLN A 68 7.53 -0.42 -7.37
N GLN A 69 6.78 -1.45 -7.76
CA GLN A 69 5.38 -1.30 -8.19
C GLN A 69 4.48 -0.82 -7.04
N VAL A 70 4.66 -1.38 -5.84
CA VAL A 70 3.91 -0.92 -4.65
C VAL A 70 4.26 0.53 -4.31
N ILE A 71 5.56 0.89 -4.29
CA ILE A 71 6.00 2.28 -4.09
C ILE A 71 5.37 3.22 -5.11
N PHE A 72 5.38 2.83 -6.39
CA PHE A 72 4.76 3.63 -7.44
C PHE A 72 3.27 3.83 -7.19
N ARG A 73 2.54 2.78 -6.78
CA ARG A 73 1.12 2.90 -6.45
C ARG A 73 0.87 3.83 -5.26
N CYS A 74 1.70 3.79 -4.21
CA CYS A 74 1.64 4.74 -3.10
C CYS A 74 1.77 6.19 -3.60
N ARG A 75 2.74 6.48 -4.47
CA ARG A 75 2.93 7.83 -5.04
C ARG A 75 1.74 8.30 -5.86
N VAL A 76 1.15 7.42 -6.66
CA VAL A 76 -0.05 7.73 -7.44
C VAL A 76 -1.20 8.11 -6.51
N LEU A 77 -1.42 7.35 -5.43
CA LEU A 77 -2.49 7.64 -4.48
C LEU A 77 -2.23 8.90 -3.66
N VAL A 78 -0.98 9.16 -3.25
CA VAL A 78 -0.58 10.44 -2.63
C VAL A 78 -0.96 11.61 -3.54
N SER A 79 -0.67 11.53 -4.83
CA SER A 79 -1.03 12.58 -5.79
C SER A 79 -2.55 12.75 -5.94
N ILE A 80 -3.33 11.67 -5.83
CA ILE A 80 -4.80 11.74 -5.83
C ILE A 80 -5.30 12.47 -4.58
N HIS A 81 -4.82 12.10 -3.39
CA HIS A 81 -5.19 12.74 -2.13
C HIS A 81 -4.76 14.22 -2.09
N GLU A 82 -3.63 14.57 -2.70
CA GLU A 82 -3.20 15.97 -2.84
C GLU A 82 -4.18 16.78 -3.72
N LYS A 83 -4.65 16.21 -4.84
CA LYS A 83 -5.67 16.86 -5.67
C LYS A 83 -7.02 16.98 -4.95
N GLN A 84 -7.41 15.96 -4.18
CA GLN A 84 -8.64 15.99 -3.37
C GLN A 84 -8.56 17.06 -2.28
N MET A 85 -7.39 17.22 -1.64
CA MET A 85 -7.14 18.31 -0.70
C MET A 85 -7.33 19.69 -1.34
N ASP A 86 -6.81 19.91 -2.55
CA ASP A 86 -6.98 21.18 -3.27
C ASP A 86 -8.45 21.47 -3.59
N GLN A 87 -9.21 20.43 -3.96
CA GLN A 87 -10.66 20.53 -4.18
C GLN A 87 -11.39 20.88 -2.88
N ILE A 88 -11.10 20.18 -1.78
CA ILE A 88 -11.71 20.46 -0.47
C ILE A 88 -11.38 21.87 0.01
N ASN A 89 -10.15 22.35 -0.20
CA ASN A 89 -9.77 23.73 0.13
C ASN A 89 -10.62 24.74 -0.63
N THR A 90 -10.79 24.52 -1.93
CA THR A 90 -11.61 25.38 -2.80
C THR A 90 -13.08 25.36 -2.36
N GLU A 91 -13.64 24.18 -2.07
CA GLU A 91 -15.02 24.05 -1.62
C GLU A 91 -15.24 24.67 -0.23
N LEU A 92 -14.26 24.55 0.67
CA LEU A 92 -14.30 25.18 1.99
C LEU A 92 -14.33 26.72 1.86
N GLU A 93 -13.57 27.31 0.94
CA GLU A 93 -13.60 28.75 0.69
C GLU A 93 -14.95 29.23 0.14
N ILE A 94 -15.58 28.45 -0.75
CA ILE A 94 -16.84 28.83 -1.39
C ILE A 94 -18.05 28.58 -0.46
N PHE A 95 -18.09 27.41 0.16
CA PHE A 95 -19.27 26.87 0.87
C PHE A 95 -19.12 26.86 2.40
N GLY A 96 -17.92 27.07 2.95
CA GLY A 96 -17.64 27.05 4.39
C GLY A 96 -18.16 28.26 5.17
N LYS A 97 -19.19 28.95 4.67
CA LYS A 97 -19.78 30.15 5.29
C LYS A 97 -20.60 29.83 6.54
N THR A 98 -21.08 28.60 6.66
CA THR A 98 -21.76 28.12 7.87
C THR A 98 -20.84 27.21 8.65
N GLU A 99 -21.00 27.19 9.97
CA GLU A 99 -20.17 26.42 10.88
C GLU A 99 -20.25 24.90 10.61
N ASP A 100 -21.44 24.39 10.26
CA ASP A 100 -21.64 22.98 9.94
C ASP A 100 -20.86 22.54 8.69
N PHE A 101 -20.97 23.28 7.59
CA PHE A 101 -20.20 22.97 6.37
C PHE A 101 -18.71 23.15 6.60
N ARG A 102 -18.29 24.17 7.34
CA ARG A 102 -16.89 24.38 7.69
C ARG A 102 -16.33 23.18 8.48
N ASN A 103 -17.04 22.72 9.50
CA ASN A 103 -16.65 21.56 10.30
C ASN A 103 -16.59 20.26 9.48
N LEU A 104 -17.52 20.08 8.54
CA LEU A 104 -17.49 18.95 7.60
C LEU A 104 -16.21 18.97 6.75
N TYR A 105 -15.91 20.07 6.08
CA TYR A 105 -14.72 20.16 5.23
C TYR A 105 -13.42 20.03 6.00
N LEU A 106 -13.33 20.60 7.21
CA LEU A 106 -12.16 20.40 8.09
C LEU A 106 -11.95 18.93 8.46
N ARG A 107 -13.03 18.17 8.68
CA ARG A 107 -12.93 16.71 8.91
C ARG A 107 -12.48 15.96 7.66
N LEU A 108 -12.99 16.34 6.48
CA LEU A 108 -12.54 15.75 5.22
C LEU A 108 -11.05 16.01 4.96
N GLN A 109 -10.57 17.24 5.17
CA GLN A 109 -9.15 17.56 5.09
C GLN A 109 -8.28 16.68 6.01
N GLU A 110 -8.76 16.43 7.23
CA GLU A 110 -8.04 15.61 8.19
C GLU A 110 -7.96 14.14 7.75
N VAL A 111 -9.03 13.61 7.16
CA VAL A 111 -9.04 12.25 6.59
C VAL A 111 -8.05 12.14 5.43
N GLU A 112 -8.09 13.08 4.49
CA GLU A 112 -7.19 13.13 3.33
C GLU A 112 -5.73 13.25 3.76
N ARG A 113 -5.44 14.11 4.75
CA ARG A 113 -4.10 14.26 5.32
C ARG A 113 -3.60 12.95 5.92
N LYS A 114 -4.42 12.28 6.75
CA LYS A 114 -4.07 10.99 7.35
C LYS A 114 -3.82 9.90 6.31
N ALA A 115 -4.68 9.80 5.29
CA ALA A 115 -4.51 8.83 4.22
C ALA A 115 -3.18 9.04 3.48
N ARG A 116 -2.88 10.29 3.13
CA ARG A 116 -1.61 10.66 2.49
C ARG A 116 -0.41 10.34 3.37
N ASP A 117 -0.47 10.65 4.66
CA ASP A 117 0.65 10.42 5.58
C ASP A 117 0.92 8.92 5.78
N ILE A 118 -0.14 8.09 5.84
CA ILE A 118 0.00 6.61 5.84
C ILE A 118 0.72 6.13 4.58
N LEU A 119 0.30 6.61 3.40
CA LEU A 119 0.91 6.21 2.12
C LEU A 119 2.38 6.65 2.02
N LYS A 120 2.72 7.85 2.51
CA LYS A 120 4.11 8.34 2.58
C LYS A 120 4.95 7.47 3.51
N ASN A 121 4.42 7.05 4.65
CA ASN A 121 5.11 6.14 5.56
C ASN A 121 5.35 4.77 4.92
N TYR A 122 4.37 4.23 4.19
CA TYR A 122 4.54 2.99 3.42
C TYR A 122 5.63 3.11 2.35
N GLU A 123 5.64 4.21 1.60
CA GLU A 123 6.71 4.48 0.63
C GLU A 123 8.09 4.51 1.31
N LEU A 124 8.24 5.27 2.40
CA LEU A 124 9.50 5.39 3.12
C LEU A 124 10.01 4.03 3.62
N GLN A 125 9.13 3.25 4.27
CA GLN A 125 9.45 1.91 4.76
C GLN A 125 9.93 0.99 3.62
N LEU A 126 9.28 1.03 2.46
CA LEU A 126 9.65 0.20 1.33
C LEU A 126 10.95 0.66 0.66
N LEU A 127 11.20 1.98 0.61
CA LEU A 127 12.46 2.54 0.11
C LEU A 127 13.65 2.16 1.01
N GLU A 128 13.47 2.16 2.32
CA GLU A 128 14.48 1.67 3.28
C GLU A 128 14.79 0.19 3.02
N GLN A 129 13.78 -0.66 2.89
CA GLN A 129 14.00 -2.07 2.56
C GLN A 129 14.68 -2.25 1.20
N LEU A 130 14.39 -1.40 0.22
CA LEU A 130 15.01 -1.45 -1.10
C LEU A 130 16.49 -1.01 -1.04
N SER A 131 16.82 0.03 -0.27
CA SER A 131 18.19 0.54 -0.13
C SER A 131 19.10 -0.47 0.56
N GLU A 132 18.63 -1.11 1.64
CA GLU A 132 19.31 -2.23 2.30
C GLU A 132 19.59 -3.40 1.33
N SER A 133 18.65 -3.69 0.44
CA SER A 133 18.83 -4.71 -0.60
C SER A 133 20.00 -4.39 -1.52
N THR A 134 20.13 -3.13 -1.92
CA THR A 134 21.15 -2.69 -2.87
C THR A 134 22.53 -2.62 -2.22
N ALA A 135 22.58 -2.20 -0.95
CA ALA A 135 23.82 -2.18 -0.17
C ALA A 135 24.37 -3.60 0.05
N SER A 136 23.52 -4.57 0.40
CA SER A 136 23.93 -5.97 0.59
C SER A 136 24.40 -6.65 -0.70
N ALA A 137 24.01 -6.16 -1.87
CA ALA A 137 24.43 -6.70 -3.16
C ALA A 137 25.80 -6.16 -3.64
N ALA A 138 26.29 -5.08 -3.02
CA ALA A 138 27.51 -4.38 -3.43
C ALA A 138 28.77 -4.80 -2.63
N GLN A 139 28.66 -5.67 -1.62
CA GLN A 139 29.81 -6.26 -0.92
C GLN A 139 30.24 -7.57 -1.61
N PRO A 140 31.40 -7.61 -2.31
CA PRO A 140 31.95 -8.86 -2.82
C PRO A 140 32.46 -9.73 -1.66
N SER A 141 32.26 -11.03 -1.79
CA SER A 141 32.86 -12.07 -0.93
C SER A 141 34.34 -12.25 -1.26
#